data_AF-A0A0C4XXE5-F1
#
_entry.id   AF-A0A0C4XXE5-F1
#
_cell.length_a   1.000
_cell.length_b   1.000
_cell.length_c   1.000
_cell.angle_alpha   90.00
_cell.angle_beta   90.00
_cell.angle_gamma   90.00
#
_symmetry.space_group_name_H-M   'P 1'
#
loop_
_entity.id
_entity.type
_entity.pdbx_description
1 polymer ?
#
loop_
_entity_poly.entity_id
_entity_poly.type
_entity_poly.pdbx_seq_one_letter_code
_entity_poly.pdbx_strand_id
1 'polypeptide(L)'
;MQNIIFVFPFIMILAVGMAWKYRDDPTKPFEDAMTFGWWGFGITLILTIIVAVTSNKEHPDYVARVIHFASMPAITLVFLGAVALMKSSVG
;
A
#
# COMPACT_ATOMS: atom_id res chain seq x y z
N MET A 1 26.04 8.88 1.34
CA MET A 1 25.49 10.09 0.68
C MET A 1 25.38 9.98 -0.86
N GLN A 2 25.92 8.96 -1.54
CA GLN A 2 25.78 8.82 -3.00
C GLN A 2 24.39 8.35 -3.49
N ASN A 3 23.66 7.54 -2.72
CA ASN A 3 22.34 7.03 -3.13
C ASN A 3 21.25 8.11 -3.21
N ILE A 4 21.35 9.18 -2.41
CA ILE A 4 20.35 10.26 -2.39
C ILE A 4 20.39 11.08 -3.70
N ILE A 5 21.56 11.23 -4.32
CA ILE A 5 21.76 12.05 -5.53
C ILE A 5 21.06 11.42 -6.75
N PHE A 6 20.91 10.09 -6.80
CA PHE A 6 20.18 9.40 -7.86
C PHE A 6 18.68 9.22 -7.55
N VAL A 7 18.34 9.14 -6.26
CA VAL A 7 16.94 9.01 -5.81
C VAL A 7 16.16 10.30 -6.06
N PHE A 8 16.77 11.47 -5.85
CA PHE A 8 16.11 12.76 -6.01
C PHE A 8 15.60 13.06 -7.45
N PRO A 9 16.41 12.94 -8.52
CA PRO A 9 15.94 13.14 -9.89
C PRO A 9 14.91 12.08 -10.31
N PHE A 10 15.02 10.85 -9.81
CA PHE A 10 14.03 9.79 -10.09
C PHE A 10 12.67 10.11 -9.45
N ILE A 11 12.64 10.55 -8.19
CA ILE A 11 11.41 11.00 -7.53
C ILE A 11 10.81 12.21 -8.25
N MET A 12 11.64 13.15 -8.71
CA MET A 12 11.17 14.31 -9.48
C MET A 12 10.52 13.91 -10.80
N ILE A 13 11.10 12.97 -11.55
CA ILE A 13 10.53 12.47 -12.81
C ILE A 13 9.18 11.79 -12.55
N LEU A 14 9.08 10.98 -11.48
CA LEU A 14 7.82 10.36 -11.08
C LEU A 14 6.78 11.42 -10.68
N ALA A 15 7.17 12.43 -9.90
CA ALA A 15 6.26 13.50 -9.49
C ALA A 15 5.75 14.31 -10.68
N VAL A 16 6.63 14.70 -11.62
CA VAL A 16 6.27 15.41 -12.84
C VAL A 16 5.40 14.54 -13.75
N GLY A 17 5.73 13.26 -13.90
CA GLY A 17 4.94 12.30 -14.69
C GLY A 17 3.53 12.11 -14.13
N MET A 18 3.40 11.99 -12.80
CA MET A 18 2.10 11.90 -12.13
C MET A 18 1.33 13.22 -12.26
N ALA A 19 1.98 14.37 -12.05
CA ALA A 19 1.36 15.68 -12.23
C ALA A 19 0.85 15.89 -13.66
N TRP A 20 1.58 15.41 -14.66
CA TRP A 20 1.17 15.48 -16.06
C TRP A 20 0.03 14.51 -16.38
N LYS A 21 0.12 13.26 -15.90
CA LYS A 21 -0.92 12.23 -16.09
C LYS A 21 -2.28 12.64 -15.51
N TYR A 22 -2.28 13.33 -14.38
CA TYR A 22 -3.49 13.73 -13.66
C TYR A 22 -3.82 15.22 -13.82
N ARG A 23 -3.22 15.90 -14.80
CA ARG A 23 -3.41 17.34 -15.03
C ARG A 23 -4.87 17.72 -15.28
N ASP A 24 -5.58 16.90 -16.05
CA ASP A 24 -6.95 17.19 -16.49
C ASP A 24 -8.00 16.76 -15.47
N ASP A 25 -7.64 15.85 -14.55
CA ASP A 25 -8.51 15.38 -13.48
C ASP A 25 -7.70 15.19 -12.18
N PRO A 26 -7.67 16.21 -11.32
CA PRO A 26 -6.93 16.19 -10.06
C PRO A 26 -7.53 15.23 -9.01
N THR A 27 -8.71 14.66 -9.24
CA THR A 27 -9.33 13.68 -8.32
C THR A 27 -8.93 12.24 -8.63
N LYS A 28 -8.64 11.95 -9.89
CA LYS A 28 -8.19 10.65 -10.40
C LYS A 28 -6.96 10.03 -9.71
N PRO A 29 -5.93 10.76 -9.24
CA PRO A 29 -4.82 10.14 -8.51
C PRO A 29 -5.26 9.54 -7.17
N PHE A 30 -6.24 10.17 -6.49
CA PHE A 30 -6.79 9.62 -5.26
C PHE A 30 -7.63 8.37 -5.52
N GLU A 31 -8.40 8.35 -6.60
CA GLU A 31 -9.21 7.20 -6.99
C GLU A 31 -8.34 6.01 -7.42
N ASP A 32 -7.29 6.25 -8.20
CA ASP A 32 -6.31 5.24 -8.59
C ASP A 32 -5.58 4.68 -7.34
N ALA A 33 -5.18 5.55 -6.42
CA ALA A 33 -4.52 5.14 -5.17
C ALA A 33 -5.45 4.32 -4.27
N MET A 34 -6.72 4.72 -4.13
CA MET A 34 -7.73 3.97 -3.37
C MET A 34 -8.01 2.61 -4.02
N THR A 35 -8.17 2.58 -5.34
CA THR A 35 -8.41 1.34 -6.10
C THR A 35 -7.24 0.37 -5.92
N PHE A 36 -6.01 0.85 -6.13
CA PHE A 36 -4.80 0.04 -5.93
C PHE A 36 -4.67 -0.46 -4.49
N GLY A 37 -4.93 0.40 -3.50
CA GLY A 37 -4.87 0.01 -2.09
C GLY A 37 -5.92 -1.05 -1.72
N TRP A 38 -7.15 -0.98 -2.27
CA TRP A 38 -8.16 -2.01 -2.06
C TRP A 38 -7.78 -3.36 -2.69
N TRP A 39 -7.19 -3.35 -3.89
CA TRP A 39 -6.61 -4.56 -4.49
C TRP A 39 -5.50 -5.15 -3.63
N GLY A 40 -4.57 -4.31 -3.15
CA GLY A 40 -3.50 -4.73 -2.24
C GLY A 40 -4.04 -5.31 -0.93
N PHE A 41 -5.09 -4.70 -0.37
CA PHE A 41 -5.76 -5.21 0.83
C PHE A 41 -6.38 -6.59 0.58
N GLY A 42 -7.11 -6.76 -0.53
CA GLY A 42 -7.69 -8.04 -0.89
C GLY A 42 -6.64 -9.15 -1.05
N ILE A 43 -5.54 -8.87 -1.76
CA ILE A 43 -4.45 -9.83 -1.97
C ILE A 43 -3.79 -10.22 -0.64
N THR A 44 -3.44 -9.24 0.20
CA THR A 44 -2.79 -9.51 1.49
C THR A 44 -3.71 -10.26 2.45
N LEU A 45 -5.02 -10.01 2.40
CA LEU A 45 -6.01 -10.75 3.17
C LEU A 45 -6.10 -12.21 2.73
N ILE A 46 -6.17 -12.46 1.41
CA ILE A 46 -6.19 -13.81 0.84
C ILE A 46 -4.92 -14.57 1.24
N LEU A 47 -3.75 -13.95 1.12
CA LEU A 47 -2.48 -14.57 1.51
C LEU A 47 -2.45 -14.90 3.01
N THR A 48 -2.97 -14.02 3.86
CA THR A 48 -3.07 -14.28 5.31
C THR A 48 -3.93 -15.51 5.59
N ILE A 49 -5.08 -15.64 4.91
CA ILE A 49 -5.96 -16.81 5.06
C ILE A 49 -5.28 -18.08 4.55
N ILE A 50 -4.63 -18.03 3.39
CA ILE A 50 -3.89 -19.19 2.85
C ILE A 50 -2.84 -19.64 3.86
N VAL A 51 -2.04 -18.72 4.39
CA VAL A 51 -1.00 -19.04 5.38
C VAL A 51 -1.62 -19.60 6.66
N ALA A 52 -2.72 -19.03 7.15
CA ALA A 52 -3.39 -19.51 8.36
C ALA A 52 -3.98 -20.92 8.22
N VAL A 53 -4.49 -21.27 7.03
CA VAL A 53 -5.10 -22.59 6.74
C VAL A 53 -4.05 -23.65 6.41
N THR A 54 -3.01 -23.30 5.67
CA THR A 54 -1.99 -24.25 5.18
C THR A 54 -0.83 -24.46 6.14
N SER A 55 -0.59 -23.53 7.06
CA SER A 55 0.51 -23.66 8.02
C SER A 55 0.21 -24.71 9.08
N ASN A 56 1.21 -25.51 9.43
CA ASN A 56 1.12 -26.46 10.52
C ASN A 56 0.91 -25.72 11.85
N LYS A 57 -0.25 -25.94 12.49
CA LYS A 57 -0.66 -25.28 13.74
C LYS A 57 0.19 -25.71 14.94
N GLU A 58 0.85 -26.85 14.86
CA GLU A 58 1.74 -27.36 15.90
C GLU A 58 3.15 -26.76 15.83
N HIS A 59 3.45 -25.99 14.77
CA HIS A 59 4.74 -25.32 14.64
C HIS A 59 4.83 -24.19 15.70
N PRO A 60 5.91 -24.11 16.48
CA PRO A 60 6.04 -23.11 17.56
C PRO A 60 5.91 -21.66 17.04
N ASP A 61 6.36 -21.40 15.82
CA ASP A 61 6.24 -20.08 15.17
C ASP A 61 4.93 -19.84 14.39
N TYR A 62 3.94 -20.73 14.46
CA TYR A 62 2.68 -20.60 13.71
C TYR A 62 1.99 -19.26 14.02
N VAL A 63 1.83 -18.95 15.30
CA VAL A 63 1.15 -17.73 15.77
C VAL A 63 1.90 -16.48 15.32
N ALA A 64 3.23 -16.46 15.47
CA ALA A 64 4.06 -15.34 15.03
C ALA A 64 3.97 -15.10 13.51
N ARG A 65 3.96 -16.18 12.72
CA ARG A 65 3.82 -16.11 11.25
C ARG A 65 2.46 -15.57 10.85
N VAL A 66 1.37 -16.08 11.42
CA VAL A 66 0.01 -15.61 11.11
C VAL A 66 -0.16 -14.15 11.51
N ILE A 67 0.34 -13.73 12.68
CA ILE A 67 0.31 -12.31 13.10
C ILE A 67 1.11 -11.43 12.15
N HIS A 68 2.29 -11.87 11.70
CA HIS A 68 3.10 -11.12 10.74
C HIS A 68 2.36 -10.91 9.42
N PHE A 69 1.72 -11.95 8.87
CA PHE A 69 0.94 -11.80 7.64
C PHE A 69 -0.33 -10.97 7.86
N ALA A 70 -1.03 -11.14 8.98
CA ALA A 70 -2.20 -10.35 9.33
C ALA A 70 -1.88 -8.85 9.55
N SER A 71 -0.63 -8.51 9.83
CA SER A 71 -0.20 -7.11 9.90
C SER A 71 -0.18 -6.42 8.53
N MET A 72 0.00 -7.16 7.43
CA MET A 72 0.06 -6.58 6.07
C MET A 72 -1.27 -5.97 5.60
N PRO A 73 -2.44 -6.64 5.77
CA PRO A 73 -3.74 -6.01 5.57
C PRO A 73 -3.94 -4.77 6.45
N ALA A 74 -3.51 -4.82 7.71
CA ALA A 74 -3.65 -3.70 8.63
C ALA A 74 -2.85 -2.47 8.17
N ILE A 75 -1.59 -2.65 7.74
CA ILE A 75 -0.76 -1.58 7.17
C ILE A 75 -1.42 -1.00 5.90
N THR A 76 -2.03 -1.86 5.08
CA THR A 76 -2.73 -1.42 3.86
C THR A 76 -3.97 -0.57 4.19
N LEU A 77 -4.72 -0.91 5.24
CA LEU A 77 -5.83 -0.09 5.74
C LEU A 77 -5.36 1.26 6.30
N VAL A 78 -4.23 1.29 7.00
CA VAL A 78 -3.63 2.56 7.48
C VAL A 78 -3.25 3.45 6.30
N PHE A 79 -2.65 2.88 5.25
CA PHE A 79 -2.34 3.61 4.01
C PHE A 79 -3.60 4.16 3.34
N LEU A 80 -4.65 3.35 3.17
CA LEU A 80 -5.93 3.79 2.62
C LEU A 80 -6.57 4.91 3.46
N GLY A 81 -6.51 4.79 4.79
CA GLY A 81 -6.99 5.82 5.72
C GLY A 81 -6.23 7.14 5.56
N ALA A 82 -4.90 7.09 5.42
CA ALA A 82 -4.09 8.28 5.16
C ALA A 82 -4.45 8.94 3.81
N VAL A 83 -4.64 8.14 2.74
CA VAL A 83 -5.07 8.66 1.42
C VAL A 83 -6.44 9.32 1.50
N ALA A 84 -7.39 8.73 2.24
CA ALA A 84 -8.71 9.29 2.44
C ALA A 84 -8.66 10.64 3.21
N LEU A 85 -7.86 10.72 4.28
CA LEU A 85 -7.67 11.95 5.05
C LEU A 85 -7.00 13.05 4.21
N MET A 86 -6.03 12.69 3.38
CA MET A 86 -5.38 13.63 2.46
C MET A 86 -6.40 14.19 1.45
N LYS A 87 -7.24 13.34 0.85
CA LYS A 87 -8.33 13.79 -0.04
C LYS A 87 -9.28 14.75 0.67
N SER A 88 -9.68 14.47 1.91
CA SER A 88 -10.58 15.36 2.66
C SER A 88 -9.94 16.68 3.09
N SER A 89 -8.60 16.74 3.20
CA SER A 89 -7.88 17.97 3.54
C SER A 89 -7.62 18.90 2.34
N VAL A 90 -7.79 18.40 1.12
CA VAL A 90 -7.54 19.11 -0.15
C VAL A 90 -8.84 19.63 -0.78
N GLY A 91 -10.01 19.21 -0.27
CA GLY A 91 -11.34 19.73 -0.66
C GLY A 91 -11.81 20.85 0.25
#